data_AF-A0A1Q7RV63-F1
#
_entry.id   AF-A0A1Q7RV63-F1
#
_cell.length_a   1.000
_cell.length_b   1.000
_cell.length_c   1.000
_cell.angle_alpha   90.00
_cell.angle_beta   90.00
_cell.angle_gamma   90.00
#
_symmetry.space_group_name_H-M   'P 1'
#
loop_
_entity.id
_entity.type
_entity.pdbx_description
1 polymer ?
#
loop_
_entity_poly.entity_id
_entity_poly.type
_entity_poly.pdbx_seq_one_letter_code
_entity_poly.pdbx_strand_id
1 'polypeptide(L)'
;MIGYMANNVLPLRAGEVVRVYVVARRWSAVGAGGTGHAFWTVLATLIVERVLDSLAVVLMLAVLVLVVPVPAFLQAAALAVLAIDLAGIAVLVALVAAPARCARLIERLSARWPRLRQRALSVFETFVRGLDGIRAPSHALPILVWTAILWVIPAAAASMMLTAMNLSLPWIAGWAVLAFVGLGISIPSAPGYVGVFHAAAALAVGLFGVAPAAAVGYALVLHASQILPVIALGWVYLLREQLHLGEAMHARAL
;
A
#
# COMPACT_ATOMS: atom_id res chain seq x y z
N MET A 1 11.19 -7.76 -0.91
CA MET A 1 12.26 -6.74 -0.80
C MET A 1 12.59 -6.07 -2.12
N ILE A 2 12.86 -6.80 -3.21
CA ILE A 2 13.15 -6.20 -4.53
C ILE A 2 12.04 -5.23 -5.00
N GLY A 3 10.77 -5.62 -4.87
CA GLY A 3 9.64 -4.73 -5.19
C GLY A 3 9.54 -3.47 -4.31
N TYR A 4 9.87 -3.57 -3.02
CA TYR A 4 9.92 -2.42 -2.10
C TYR A 4 11.07 -1.47 -2.43
N MET A 5 12.25 -2.01 -2.78
CA MET A 5 13.36 -1.21 -3.31
C MET A 5 12.96 -0.52 -4.62
N ALA A 6 12.33 -1.24 -5.55
CA ALA A 6 11.84 -0.68 -6.81
C ALA A 6 10.82 0.45 -6.57
N ASN A 7 9.98 0.35 -5.54
CA ASN A 7 9.04 1.41 -5.16
C ASN A 7 9.74 2.68 -4.63
N ASN A 8 10.91 2.53 -4.02
CA ASN A 8 11.72 3.65 -3.54
C ASN A 8 12.57 4.29 -4.66
N VAL A 9 12.85 3.56 -5.74
CA VAL A 9 13.72 4.02 -6.84
C VAL A 9 12.91 4.51 -8.05
N LEU A 10 11.75 3.90 -8.32
CA LEU A 10 10.93 4.21 -9.49
C LEU A 10 9.85 5.25 -9.13
N PRO A 11 9.55 6.18 -10.06
CA PRO A 11 8.42 7.10 -9.89
C PRO A 11 7.08 6.35 -9.96
N LEU A 12 6.01 7.01 -9.46
CA LEU A 12 4.61 6.58 -9.63
C LEU A 12 4.28 5.18 -9.08
N ARG A 13 4.94 4.73 -8.01
CA ARG A 13 4.66 3.43 -7.38
C ARG A 13 4.81 2.22 -8.31
N ALA A 14 5.64 2.33 -9.35
CA ALA A 14 5.84 1.25 -10.33
C ALA A 14 6.41 -0.04 -9.71
N GLY A 15 6.97 0.03 -8.49
CA GLY A 15 7.45 -1.13 -7.73
C GLY A 15 6.37 -2.17 -7.40
N GLU A 16 5.11 -1.77 -7.31
CA GLU A 16 3.98 -2.71 -7.11
C GLU A 16 3.74 -3.56 -8.36
N VAL A 17 3.82 -2.94 -9.54
CA VAL A 17 3.73 -3.66 -10.83
C VAL A 17 4.92 -4.62 -10.98
N VAL A 18 6.11 -4.21 -10.54
CA VAL A 18 7.29 -5.09 -10.50
C VAL A 18 7.07 -6.26 -9.54
N ARG A 19 6.48 -6.05 -8.35
CA ARG A 19 6.14 -7.12 -7.41
C ARG A 19 5.17 -8.12 -8.06
N VAL A 20 4.10 -7.62 -8.69
CA VAL A 20 3.12 -8.46 -9.39
C VAL A 20 3.81 -9.27 -10.50
N TYR A 21 4.65 -8.65 -11.31
CA TYR A 21 5.38 -9.30 -12.40
C TYR A 21 6.36 -10.38 -11.92
N VAL A 22 7.20 -10.07 -10.92
CA VAL A 22 8.19 -11.02 -10.39
C VAL A 22 7.52 -12.24 -9.77
N VAL A 23 6.44 -12.04 -9.01
CA VAL A 23 5.67 -13.15 -8.42
C VAL A 23 4.97 -13.96 -9.51
N ALA A 24 4.34 -13.30 -10.49
CA ALA A 24 3.69 -13.99 -11.61
C ALA A 24 4.68 -14.83 -12.42
N ARG A 25 5.87 -14.30 -12.73
CA ARG A 25 6.94 -15.04 -13.42
C ARG A 25 7.42 -16.25 -12.62
N ARG A 26 7.62 -16.09 -11.30
CA ARG A 26 8.06 -17.20 -10.43
C ARG A 26 7.01 -18.29 -10.30
N TRP A 27 5.73 -17.93 -10.25
CA TRP A 27 4.62 -18.91 -10.22
C TRP A 27 4.44 -19.64 -11.55
N SER A 28 4.58 -18.95 -12.69
CA SER A 28 4.57 -19.58 -14.00
C SER A 28 5.77 -20.51 -14.22
N ALA A 29 6.94 -20.21 -13.64
CA ALA A 29 8.10 -21.10 -13.68
C ALA A 29 7.92 -22.40 -12.88
N VAL A 30 6.99 -22.43 -11.91
CA VAL A 30 6.68 -23.61 -11.07
C VAL A 30 5.49 -24.42 -11.66
N GLY A 31 5.00 -24.08 -12.85
CA GLY A 31 3.93 -24.83 -13.54
C GLY A 31 2.52 -24.58 -13.00
N ALA A 32 2.34 -23.61 -12.08
CA ALA A 32 1.06 -23.28 -11.48
C ALA A 32 0.32 -22.19 -12.30
N GLY A 33 -0.26 -22.58 -13.43
CA GLY A 33 -1.15 -21.74 -14.24
C GLY A 33 -0.45 -20.68 -15.11
N GLY A 34 -1.05 -20.38 -16.26
CA GLY A 34 -0.50 -19.40 -17.22
C GLY A 34 -0.28 -18.02 -16.60
N THR A 35 0.69 -17.25 -17.13
CA THR A 35 1.12 -15.93 -16.66
C THR A 35 -0.01 -14.95 -16.35
N GLY A 36 -1.08 -14.98 -17.15
CA GLY A 36 -2.28 -14.18 -16.89
C GLY A 36 -3.01 -14.53 -15.59
N HIS A 37 -3.09 -15.81 -15.21
CA HIS A 37 -3.81 -16.24 -14.01
C HIS A 37 -3.11 -15.80 -12.72
N ALA A 38 -1.78 -15.93 -12.68
CA ALA A 38 -0.97 -15.49 -11.55
C ALA A 38 -1.04 -13.96 -11.36
N PHE A 39 -1.00 -13.20 -12.45
CA PHE A 39 -1.11 -11.74 -12.41
C PHE A 39 -2.40 -11.26 -11.71
N TRP A 40 -3.57 -11.73 -12.16
CA TRP A 40 -4.86 -11.29 -11.60
C TRP A 40 -5.07 -11.74 -10.15
N THR A 41 -4.49 -12.88 -9.77
CA THR A 41 -4.52 -13.37 -8.39
C THR A 41 -3.70 -12.47 -7.46
N VAL A 42 -2.49 -12.10 -7.88
CA VAL A 42 -1.62 -11.19 -7.10
C VAL A 42 -2.21 -9.77 -7.08
N LEU A 43 -2.86 -9.33 -8.15
CA LEU A 43 -3.55 -8.05 -8.18
C LEU A 43 -4.73 -8.02 -7.19
N ALA A 44 -5.50 -9.12 -7.09
CA ALA A 44 -6.61 -9.23 -6.14
C ALA A 44 -6.13 -9.12 -4.69
N THR A 45 -5.06 -9.82 -4.34
CA THR A 45 -4.49 -9.76 -2.98
C THR A 45 -3.86 -8.39 -2.69
N LEU A 46 -3.23 -7.75 -3.68
CA LEU A 46 -2.69 -6.40 -3.56
C LEU A 46 -3.79 -5.37 -3.29
N ILE A 47 -4.93 -5.45 -3.98
CA ILE A 47 -6.06 -4.53 -3.75
C ILE A 47 -6.58 -4.66 -2.31
N VAL A 48 -6.69 -5.90 -1.81
CA VAL A 48 -7.13 -6.13 -0.43
C VAL A 48 -6.10 -5.60 0.57
N GLU A 49 -4.81 -5.84 0.33
CA GLU A 49 -3.70 -5.26 1.12
C GLU A 49 -3.84 -3.72 1.17
N ARG A 50 -4.08 -3.08 0.03
CA ARG A 50 -4.23 -1.61 -0.08
C ARG A 50 -5.45 -1.07 0.66
N VAL A 51 -6.58 -1.76 0.61
CA VAL A 51 -7.80 -1.38 1.34
C VAL A 51 -7.61 -1.52 2.85
N LEU A 52 -6.91 -2.56 3.30
CA LEU A 52 -6.59 -2.73 4.73
C LEU A 52 -5.60 -1.66 5.21
N ASP A 53 -4.60 -1.33 4.40
CA ASP A 53 -3.62 -0.29 4.69
C ASP A 53 -4.27 1.09 4.77
N SER A 54 -5.14 1.44 3.84
CA SER A 54 -5.85 2.73 3.86
C SER A 54 -6.80 2.83 5.05
N LEU A 55 -7.53 1.76 5.37
CA LEU A 55 -8.40 1.71 6.54
C LEU A 55 -7.62 1.91 7.85
N ALA A 56 -6.42 1.33 7.96
CA ALA A 56 -5.55 1.54 9.11
C ALA A 56 -5.13 3.02 9.24
N VAL A 57 -4.74 3.67 8.14
CA VAL A 57 -4.42 5.11 8.12
C VAL A 57 -5.62 5.95 8.53
N VAL A 58 -6.81 5.66 7.99
CA VAL A 58 -8.05 6.37 8.33
C VAL A 58 -8.40 6.19 9.80
N LEU A 59 -8.26 4.99 10.36
CA LEU A 59 -8.49 4.73 11.78
C LEU A 59 -7.49 5.51 12.66
N MET A 60 -6.21 5.53 12.28
CA MET A 60 -5.20 6.33 12.98
C MET A 60 -5.56 7.82 12.96
N LEU A 61 -6.00 8.36 11.82
CA LEU A 61 -6.46 9.75 11.72
C LEU A 61 -7.70 10.02 12.55
N ALA A 62 -8.67 9.10 12.56
CA ALA A 62 -9.88 9.24 13.35
C ALA A 62 -9.52 9.36 14.85
N VAL A 63 -8.61 8.51 15.34
CA VAL A 63 -8.10 8.61 16.72
C VAL A 63 -7.36 9.93 16.94
N LEU A 64 -6.54 10.38 16.00
CA LEU A 64 -5.77 11.63 16.12
C LEU A 64 -6.67 12.87 16.20
N VAL A 65 -7.74 12.93 15.41
CA VAL A 65 -8.70 14.06 15.41
C VAL A 65 -9.40 14.20 16.76
N LEU A 66 -9.55 13.11 17.52
CA LEU A 66 -10.15 13.14 18.86
C LEU A 66 -9.20 13.69 19.93
N VAL A 67 -7.89 13.68 19.68
CA VAL A 67 -6.85 13.97 20.69
C VAL A 67 -6.07 15.24 20.37
N VAL A 68 -5.93 15.59 19.09
CA VAL A 68 -5.10 16.69 18.60
C VAL A 68 -5.93 17.56 17.65
N PRO A 69 -5.83 18.90 17.72
CA PRO A 69 -6.48 19.79 16.76
C PRO A 69 -5.83 19.64 15.38
N VAL A 70 -6.42 18.78 14.54
CA VAL A 70 -5.98 18.55 13.16
C VAL A 70 -6.60 19.61 12.25
N PRO A 71 -5.83 20.25 11.34
CA PRO A 71 -6.34 21.20 10.35
C PRO A 71 -7.53 20.67 9.53
N ALA A 72 -8.50 21.54 9.23
CA ALA A 72 -9.74 21.17 8.53
C ALA A 72 -9.51 20.51 7.15
N PHE A 73 -8.48 20.94 6.41
CA PHE A 73 -8.16 20.35 5.11
C PHE A 73 -7.74 18.87 5.22
N LEU A 74 -7.07 18.49 6.31
CA LEU A 74 -6.68 17.09 6.56
C LEU A 74 -7.87 16.25 7.01
N GLN A 75 -8.81 16.83 7.77
CA GLN A 75 -10.07 16.16 8.11
C GLN A 75 -10.88 15.86 6.83
N ALA A 76 -10.96 16.82 5.91
CA ALA A 76 -11.63 16.64 4.62
C ALA A 76 -10.93 15.58 3.76
N ALA A 77 -9.59 15.57 3.71
CA ALA A 77 -8.82 14.54 3.02
C ALA A 77 -9.06 13.14 3.63
N ALA A 78 -9.06 13.03 4.96
CA ALA A 78 -9.35 11.79 5.67
C ALA A 78 -10.76 11.26 5.36
N LEU A 79 -11.76 12.15 5.33
CA LEU A 79 -13.13 11.79 4.99
C LEU A 79 -13.27 11.32 3.53
N ALA A 80 -12.57 11.98 2.61
CA ALA A 80 -12.54 11.57 1.20
C ALA A 80 -11.91 10.17 1.04
N VAL A 81 -10.78 9.92 1.71
CA VAL A 81 -10.12 8.60 1.71
C VAL A 81 -11.05 7.55 2.32
N LEU A 82 -11.69 7.84 3.46
CA LEU A 82 -12.67 6.93 4.08
C LEU A 82 -13.82 6.60 3.13
N ALA A 83 -14.38 7.59 2.42
CA ALA A 83 -15.46 7.36 1.46
C ALA A 83 -15.02 6.43 0.31
N ILE A 84 -13.80 6.62 -0.20
CA ILE A 84 -13.20 5.75 -1.22
C ILE A 84 -13.00 4.34 -0.67
N ASP A 85 -12.49 4.20 0.55
CA ASP A 85 -12.28 2.90 1.19
C ASP A 85 -13.59 2.16 1.40
N LEU A 86 -14.63 2.84 1.90
CA LEU A 86 -15.95 2.25 2.08
C LEU A 86 -16.55 1.79 0.74
N ALA A 87 -16.39 2.58 -0.33
CA ALA A 87 -16.81 2.17 -1.67
C ALA A 87 -16.03 0.95 -2.16
N GLY A 88 -14.70 0.93 -1.97
CA GLY A 88 -13.84 -0.19 -2.32
C GLY A 88 -14.20 -1.47 -1.55
N ILE A 89 -14.42 -1.36 -0.25
CA ILE A 89 -14.90 -2.46 0.62
C ILE A 89 -16.26 -2.95 0.14
N ALA A 90 -17.21 -2.06 -0.15
CA ALA A 90 -18.53 -2.45 -0.65
C ALA A 90 -18.43 -3.23 -1.97
N VAL A 91 -17.55 -2.81 -2.89
CA VAL A 91 -17.27 -3.54 -4.13
C VAL A 91 -16.66 -4.91 -3.83
N LEU A 92 -15.62 -4.99 -2.99
CA LEU A 92 -14.98 -6.26 -2.61
C LEU A 92 -15.97 -7.22 -1.95
N VAL A 93 -16.80 -6.73 -1.03
CA VAL A 93 -17.86 -7.50 -0.38
C VAL A 93 -18.88 -7.99 -1.41
N ALA A 94 -19.30 -7.16 -2.36
CA ALA A 94 -20.21 -7.57 -3.42
C ALA A 94 -19.61 -8.68 -4.31
N LEU A 95 -18.32 -8.55 -4.66
CA LEU A 95 -17.56 -9.56 -5.41
C LEU A 95 -17.46 -10.90 -4.66
N VAL A 96 -17.27 -10.83 -3.35
CA VAL A 96 -17.13 -12.00 -2.48
C VAL A 96 -18.47 -12.67 -2.18
N ALA A 97 -19.50 -11.89 -1.82
CA ALA A 97 -20.78 -12.38 -1.36
C ALA A 97 -21.73 -12.80 -2.50
N ALA A 98 -21.59 -12.20 -3.68
CA ALA A 98 -22.48 -12.47 -4.81
C ALA A 98 -21.73 -12.57 -6.16
N PRO A 99 -20.71 -13.43 -6.30
CA PRO A 99 -19.91 -13.54 -7.52
C PRO A 99 -20.78 -13.83 -8.76
N ALA A 100 -21.83 -14.65 -8.63
CA ALA A 100 -22.77 -14.95 -9.71
C ALA A 100 -23.64 -13.75 -10.15
N ARG A 101 -23.89 -12.76 -9.27
CA ARG A 101 -24.59 -11.52 -9.67
C ARG A 101 -23.64 -10.59 -10.42
N CYS A 102 -22.39 -10.48 -9.95
CA CYS A 102 -21.36 -9.69 -10.61
C CYS A 102 -21.02 -10.26 -12.01
N ALA A 103 -20.88 -11.58 -12.16
CA ALA A 103 -20.68 -12.23 -13.45
C ALA A 103 -21.81 -11.91 -14.44
N ARG A 104 -23.08 -12.00 -13.99
CA ARG A 104 -24.26 -11.64 -14.81
C ARG A 104 -24.28 -10.17 -15.20
N LEU A 105 -23.82 -9.27 -14.32
CA LEU A 105 -23.71 -7.85 -14.64
C LEU A 105 -22.65 -7.62 -15.73
N ILE A 106 -21.49 -8.28 -15.62
CA ILE A 106 -20.43 -8.23 -16.63
C ILE A 106 -20.96 -8.76 -17.96
N GLU A 107 -21.67 -9.88 -17.97
CA GLU A 107 -22.30 -10.44 -19.18
C GLU A 107 -23.26 -9.45 -19.84
N ARG A 108 -24.13 -8.80 -19.06
CA ARG A 108 -25.09 -7.81 -19.56
C ARG A 108 -24.40 -6.59 -20.16
N LEU A 109 -23.39 -6.05 -19.46
CA LEU A 109 -22.67 -4.85 -19.91
C LEU A 109 -21.79 -5.12 -21.13
N SER A 110 -21.20 -6.31 -21.23
CA SER A 110 -20.32 -6.72 -22.33
C SER A 110 -21.03 -7.49 -23.45
N ALA A 111 -22.36 -7.59 -23.41
CA ALA A 111 -23.16 -8.37 -24.36
C ALA A 111 -22.92 -7.98 -25.82
N ARG A 112 -22.59 -6.70 -26.08
CA ARG A 112 -22.34 -6.19 -27.43
C ARG A 112 -21.00 -6.65 -28.02
N TRP A 113 -20.02 -7.04 -27.22
CA TRP A 113 -18.66 -7.37 -27.68
C TRP A 113 -18.21 -8.76 -27.19
N PRO A 114 -18.42 -9.82 -27.99
CA PRO A 114 -18.20 -11.21 -27.57
C PRO A 114 -16.77 -11.51 -27.09
N ARG A 115 -15.77 -10.90 -27.75
CA ARG A 115 -14.35 -11.05 -27.39
C ARG A 115 -14.01 -10.34 -26.07
N LEU A 116 -14.62 -9.18 -25.79
CA LEU A 116 -14.44 -8.48 -24.52
C LEU A 116 -15.14 -9.24 -23.39
N ARG A 117 -16.34 -9.78 -23.64
CA ARG A 117 -17.08 -10.59 -22.67
C ARG A 117 -16.27 -11.79 -22.17
N GLN A 118 -15.73 -12.59 -23.08
CA GLN A 118 -14.95 -13.78 -22.72
C GLN A 118 -13.71 -13.41 -21.90
N ARG A 119 -12.99 -12.36 -22.30
CA ARG A 119 -11.83 -11.86 -21.54
C ARG A 119 -12.23 -11.30 -20.17
N ALA A 120 -13.29 -10.50 -20.10
CA ALA A 120 -13.75 -9.89 -18.85
C ALA A 120 -14.20 -10.96 -17.84
N LEU A 121 -14.91 -11.99 -18.29
CA LEU A 121 -15.32 -13.11 -17.44
C LEU A 121 -14.13 -13.96 -16.98
N SER A 122 -13.17 -14.28 -17.86
CA SER A 122 -11.99 -15.04 -17.45
C SER A 122 -11.14 -14.30 -16.42
N VAL A 123 -10.97 -12.98 -16.61
CA VAL A 123 -10.30 -12.09 -15.65
C VAL A 123 -11.06 -12.05 -14.34
N PHE A 124 -12.38 -11.86 -14.40
CA PHE A 124 -13.25 -11.81 -13.23
C PHE A 124 -13.19 -13.10 -12.40
N GLU A 125 -13.30 -14.27 -13.03
CA GLU A 125 -13.23 -15.55 -12.33
C GLU A 125 -11.87 -15.78 -11.67
N THR A 126 -10.79 -15.38 -12.34
CA THR A 126 -9.43 -15.47 -11.78
C THR A 126 -9.28 -14.53 -10.58
N PHE A 127 -9.78 -13.30 -10.72
CA PHE A 127 -9.76 -12.30 -9.64
C PHE A 127 -10.53 -12.79 -8.41
N VAL A 128 -11.76 -13.28 -8.61
CA VAL A 128 -12.60 -13.82 -7.54
C VAL A 128 -11.95 -15.03 -6.88
N ARG A 129 -11.31 -15.94 -7.65
CA ARG A 129 -10.52 -17.04 -7.09
C ARG A 129 -9.35 -16.55 -6.24
N GLY A 130 -8.69 -15.48 -6.66
CA GLY A 130 -7.64 -14.83 -5.86
C GLY A 130 -8.14 -14.27 -4.53
N LEU A 131 -9.43 -13.98 -4.41
CA LEU A 131 -10.07 -13.56 -3.16
C LEU A 131 -10.52 -14.75 -2.27
N ASP A 132 -10.51 -15.99 -2.76
CA ASP A 132 -10.96 -17.15 -1.98
C ASP A 132 -10.13 -17.36 -0.70
N GLY A 133 -8.84 -17.00 -0.73
CA GLY A 133 -7.96 -17.03 0.46
C GLY A 133 -8.41 -16.08 1.58
N ILE A 134 -9.14 -15.01 1.25
CA ILE A 134 -9.71 -14.05 2.23
C ILE A 134 -11.10 -14.50 2.70
N ARG A 135 -11.79 -15.34 1.91
CA ARG A 135 -13.13 -15.83 2.26
C ARG A 135 -13.13 -16.78 3.45
N ALA A 136 -12.03 -17.45 3.73
CA ALA A 136 -11.93 -18.33 4.88
C ALA A 136 -11.85 -17.49 6.17
N PRO A 137 -12.87 -17.54 7.05
CA PRO A 137 -12.89 -16.74 8.28
C PRO A 137 -11.74 -17.08 9.23
N SER A 138 -11.13 -18.26 9.09
CA SER A 138 -9.92 -18.67 9.81
C SER A 138 -8.70 -17.79 9.49
N HIS A 139 -8.68 -17.10 8.35
CA HIS A 139 -7.61 -16.19 7.97
C HIS A 139 -7.86 -14.73 8.37
N ALA A 140 -9.09 -14.38 8.75
CA ALA A 140 -9.44 -13.00 9.11
C ALA A 140 -8.64 -12.49 10.33
N LEU A 141 -8.58 -13.26 11.42
CA LEU A 141 -7.83 -12.87 12.61
C LEU A 141 -6.31 -12.77 12.34
N PRO A 142 -5.65 -13.75 11.70
CA PRO A 142 -4.25 -13.61 11.29
C PRO A 142 -3.98 -12.36 10.45
N ILE A 143 -4.85 -12.05 9.47
CA ILE A 143 -4.70 -10.85 8.63
C ILE A 143 -4.76 -9.59 9.48
N LEU A 144 -5.77 -9.46 10.35
CA LEU A 144 -5.91 -8.30 11.24
C LEU A 144 -4.71 -8.13 12.16
N VAL A 145 -4.21 -9.23 12.75
CA VAL A 145 -3.02 -9.21 13.61
C VAL A 145 -1.79 -8.76 12.82
N TRP A 146 -1.57 -9.31 11.62
CA TRP A 146 -0.45 -8.91 10.78
C TRP A 146 -0.55 -7.46 10.32
N THR A 147 -1.74 -6.97 9.95
CA THR A 147 -1.97 -5.56 9.64
C THR A 147 -1.65 -4.69 10.85
N ALA A 148 -2.13 -5.05 12.05
CA ALA A 148 -1.82 -4.31 13.27
C ALA A 148 -0.30 -4.26 13.53
N ILE A 149 0.41 -5.38 13.40
CA ILE A 149 1.87 -5.44 13.54
C ILE A 149 2.57 -4.52 12.53
N LEU A 150 2.15 -4.57 11.27
CA LEU A 150 2.69 -3.74 10.18
C LEU A 150 2.54 -2.24 10.43
N TRP A 151 1.53 -1.81 11.20
CA TRP A 151 1.31 -0.40 11.52
C TRP A 151 1.90 0.00 12.88
N VAL A 152 1.82 -0.86 13.90
CA VAL A 152 2.34 -0.57 15.24
C VAL A 152 3.87 -0.49 15.25
N ILE A 153 4.56 -1.39 14.53
CA ILE A 153 6.03 -1.40 14.52
C ILE A 153 6.60 -0.09 13.96
N PRO A 154 6.19 0.39 12.76
CA PRO A 154 6.72 1.65 12.24
C PRO A 154 6.25 2.86 13.05
N ALA A 155 5.08 2.79 13.70
CA ALA A 155 4.62 3.87 14.58
C ALA A 155 5.49 3.98 15.83
N ALA A 156 5.84 2.84 16.42
CA ALA A 156 6.78 2.76 17.52
C ALA A 156 8.16 3.25 17.08
N ALA A 157 8.64 2.85 15.90
CA ALA A 157 9.92 3.33 15.35
C ALA A 157 9.91 4.85 15.14
N ALA A 158 8.81 5.42 14.65
CA ALA A 158 8.65 6.87 14.50
C ALA A 158 8.71 7.59 15.87
N SER A 159 8.05 7.04 16.89
CA SER A 159 8.13 7.55 18.27
C SER A 159 9.52 7.42 18.88
N MET A 160 10.19 6.28 18.69
CA MET A 160 11.56 6.08 19.15
C MET A 160 12.54 7.03 18.47
N MET A 161 12.33 7.36 17.19
CA MET A 161 13.11 8.35 16.48
C MET A 161 12.95 9.75 17.09
N LEU A 162 11.75 10.12 17.55
CA LEU A 162 11.54 11.39 18.25
C LEU A 162 12.41 11.45 19.53
N THR A 163 12.38 10.39 20.32
CA THR A 163 13.23 10.27 21.51
C THR A 163 14.72 10.31 21.16
N ALA A 164 15.13 9.61 20.10
CA ALA A 164 16.53 9.58 19.64
C ALA A 164 17.03 10.96 19.18
N MET A 165 16.14 11.80 18.65
CA MET A 165 16.43 13.18 18.26
C MET A 165 16.21 14.19 19.40
N ASN A 166 16.02 13.71 20.63
CA ASN A 166 15.80 14.52 21.83
C ASN A 166 14.54 15.42 21.73
N LEU A 167 13.52 14.98 20.99
CA LEU A 167 12.22 15.62 20.89
C LEU A 167 11.26 14.99 21.91
N SER A 168 11.00 15.72 23.00
CA SER A 168 10.13 15.26 24.10
C SER A 168 8.66 15.42 23.73
N LEU A 169 8.12 14.42 23.03
CA LEU A 169 6.73 14.39 22.57
C LEU A 169 5.99 13.16 23.11
N PRO A 170 4.65 13.25 23.26
CA PRO A 170 3.85 12.08 23.63
C PRO A 170 3.95 10.99 22.56
N TRP A 171 3.78 9.73 22.95
CA TRP A 171 3.91 8.57 22.06
C TRP A 171 2.97 8.62 20.85
N ILE A 172 1.84 9.34 20.97
CA ILE A 172 0.88 9.57 19.88
C ILE A 172 1.45 10.43 18.75
N ALA A 173 2.55 11.17 18.97
CA ALA A 173 3.21 11.95 17.93
C ALA A 173 3.81 11.06 16.82
N GLY A 174 4.36 9.88 17.14
CA GLY A 174 4.82 8.93 16.12
C GLY A 174 3.66 8.31 15.33
N TRP A 175 2.50 8.12 15.96
CA TRP A 175 1.27 7.75 15.27
C TRP A 175 0.80 8.86 14.31
N ALA A 176 0.87 10.12 14.73
CA ALA A 176 0.58 11.27 13.87
C ALA A 176 1.50 11.31 12.65
N VAL A 177 2.80 11.09 12.86
CA VAL A 177 3.78 11.01 11.77
C VAL A 177 3.38 9.94 10.76
N LEU A 178 3.08 8.72 11.21
CA LEU A 178 2.67 7.65 10.30
C LEU A 178 1.37 7.97 9.56
N ALA A 179 0.36 8.51 10.24
CA ALA A 179 -0.91 8.82 9.62
C ALA A 179 -0.75 9.90 8.52
N PHE A 180 0.02 10.94 8.81
CA PHE A 180 0.28 12.04 7.88
C PHE A 180 1.14 11.58 6.72
N VAL A 181 2.21 10.83 7.00
CA VAL A 181 3.07 10.26 5.96
C VAL A 181 2.25 9.31 5.10
N GLY A 182 1.41 8.45 5.68
CA GLY A 182 0.52 7.51 4.97
C GLY A 182 -0.41 8.23 3.98
N LEU A 183 -1.04 9.33 4.42
CA LEU A 183 -1.80 10.21 3.53
C LEU A 183 -0.92 10.87 2.47
N GLY A 184 0.23 11.41 2.87
CA GLY A 184 1.14 12.10 1.95
C GLY A 184 1.59 11.18 0.82
N ILE A 185 2.13 10.01 1.16
CA ILE A 185 2.63 9.07 0.16
C ILE A 185 1.53 8.54 -0.76
N SER A 186 0.25 8.58 -0.34
CA SER A 186 -0.89 8.22 -1.19
C SER A 186 -0.97 9.08 -2.45
N ILE A 187 -0.44 10.30 -2.39
CA ILE A 187 -0.31 11.21 -3.52
C ILE A 187 0.86 10.72 -4.39
N PRO A 188 0.61 10.38 -5.67
CA PRO A 188 1.66 10.04 -6.61
C PRO A 188 2.69 11.18 -6.68
N SER A 189 3.95 10.86 -6.38
CA SER A 189 5.00 11.86 -6.18
C SER A 189 6.36 11.37 -6.70
N ALA A 190 7.40 12.18 -6.47
CA ALA A 190 8.76 11.92 -6.88
C ALA A 190 9.28 10.56 -6.37
N PRO A 191 10.31 9.97 -7.02
CA PRO A 191 10.95 8.74 -6.57
C PRO A 191 11.30 8.78 -5.07
N GLY A 192 10.99 7.69 -4.37
CA GLY A 192 11.24 7.58 -2.94
C GLY A 192 10.39 8.51 -2.08
N TYR A 193 9.31 9.09 -2.61
CA TYR A 193 8.42 10.02 -1.89
C TYR A 193 9.11 11.24 -1.28
N VAL A 194 10.28 11.58 -1.81
CA VAL A 194 11.07 12.74 -1.37
C VAL A 194 10.21 14.00 -1.53
N GLY A 195 10.19 14.82 -0.48
CA GLY A 195 9.37 16.03 -0.43
C GLY A 195 8.03 15.78 0.25
N VAL A 196 7.18 14.89 -0.30
CA VAL A 196 5.86 14.63 0.30
C VAL A 196 5.98 13.92 1.65
N PHE A 197 6.89 12.95 1.77
CA PHE A 197 7.23 12.33 3.05
C PHE A 197 7.71 13.39 4.06
N HIS A 198 8.66 14.24 3.63
CA HIS A 198 9.27 15.23 4.52
C HIS A 198 8.26 16.29 4.99
N ALA A 199 7.43 16.79 4.08
CA ALA A 199 6.37 17.74 4.40
C ALA A 199 5.36 17.13 5.35
N ALA A 200 4.90 15.91 5.09
CA ALA A 200 3.92 15.23 5.94
C ALA A 200 4.47 14.95 7.36
N ALA A 201 5.69 14.41 7.46
CA ALA A 201 6.33 14.15 8.75
C ALA A 201 6.60 15.45 9.53
N ALA A 202 7.07 16.51 8.86
CA ALA A 202 7.31 17.80 9.49
C ALA A 202 6.01 18.46 9.96
N LEU A 203 4.93 18.38 9.16
CA LEU A 203 3.60 18.86 9.56
C LEU A 203 3.09 18.10 10.79
N ALA A 204 3.24 16.79 10.81
CA ALA A 204 2.77 15.95 11.92
C ALA A 204 3.41 16.34 13.25
N VAL A 205 4.74 16.46 13.31
CA VAL A 205 5.45 16.87 14.54
C VAL A 205 5.25 18.36 14.84
N GLY A 206 5.02 19.18 13.81
CA GLY A 206 4.67 20.59 13.95
C GLY A 206 3.36 20.81 14.70
N LEU A 207 2.39 19.88 14.60
CA LEU A 207 1.16 19.92 15.41
C LEU A 207 1.43 19.80 16.92
N PHE A 208 2.59 19.27 17.30
CA PHE A 208 3.02 19.17 18.69
C PHE A 208 4.03 20.27 19.08
N GLY A 209 4.14 21.33 18.27
CA GLY A 209 4.96 22.50 18.58
C GLY A 209 6.45 22.37 18.26
N VAL A 210 6.86 21.37 17.48
CA VAL A 210 8.26 21.23 17.05
C VAL A 210 8.64 22.36 16.08
N ALA A 211 9.76 23.02 16.33
CA ALA A 211 10.28 24.09 15.47
C ALA A 211 10.56 23.58 14.04
N PRO A 212 10.33 24.38 12.97
CA PRO A 212 10.43 23.91 11.59
C PRO A 212 11.77 23.24 11.23
N ALA A 213 12.89 23.79 11.71
CA ALA A 213 14.22 23.23 11.45
C ALA A 213 14.38 21.83 12.08
N ALA A 214 13.91 21.64 13.32
CA ALA A 214 13.94 20.35 13.99
C ALA A 214 12.97 19.34 13.35
N ALA A 215 11.80 19.80 12.91
CA ALA A 215 10.80 18.99 12.22
C ALA A 215 11.34 18.43 10.89
N VAL A 216 12.03 19.26 10.10
CA VAL A 216 12.69 18.83 8.86
C VAL A 216 13.85 17.87 9.16
N GLY A 217 14.65 18.15 10.19
CA GLY A 217 15.73 17.24 10.64
C GLY A 217 15.20 15.85 11.02
N TYR A 218 14.15 15.81 11.82
CA TYR A 218 13.44 14.57 12.16
C TYR A 218 12.95 13.83 10.92
N ALA A 219 12.27 14.53 10.01
CA ALA A 219 11.74 13.93 8.80
C ALA A 219 12.84 13.32 7.91
N LEU A 220 13.98 14.01 7.77
CA LEU A 220 15.13 13.52 6.99
C LEU A 220 15.73 12.25 7.58
N VAL A 221 16.00 12.24 8.89
CA VAL A 221 16.62 11.10 9.57
C VAL A 221 15.67 9.90 9.59
N LEU A 222 14.38 10.14 9.88
CA LEU A 222 13.36 9.09 9.80
C LEU A 222 13.30 8.49 8.40
N HIS A 223 13.24 9.32 7.37
CA HIS A 223 13.15 8.85 5.99
C HIS A 223 14.38 8.01 5.58
N ALA A 224 15.58 8.50 5.90
CA ALA A 224 16.82 7.80 5.65
C ALA A 224 16.87 6.45 6.39
N SER A 225 16.43 6.41 7.65
CA SER A 225 16.38 5.19 8.46
C SER A 225 15.45 4.12 7.88
N GLN A 226 14.42 4.52 7.13
CA GLN A 226 13.47 3.60 6.50
C GLN A 226 13.91 3.18 5.10
N ILE A 227 14.48 4.09 4.31
CA ILE A 227 14.85 3.82 2.92
C ILE A 227 16.17 3.05 2.82
N LEU A 228 17.21 3.45 3.56
CA LEU A 228 18.56 2.91 3.38
C LEU A 228 18.63 1.40 3.64
N PRO A 229 18.05 0.84 4.73
CA PRO A 229 18.06 -0.59 4.97
C PRO A 229 17.29 -1.37 3.90
N VAL A 230 16.16 -0.82 3.44
CA VAL A 230 15.32 -1.45 2.41
C VAL A 230 16.04 -1.51 1.07
N ILE A 231 16.72 -0.43 0.68
CA ILE A 231 17.54 -0.40 -0.54
C ILE A 231 18.71 -1.38 -0.41
N ALA A 232 19.44 -1.36 0.70
CA ALA A 232 20.58 -2.24 0.91
C ALA A 232 20.18 -3.73 0.82
N LEU A 233 19.12 -4.13 1.53
CA LEU A 233 18.61 -5.50 1.47
C LEU A 233 18.06 -5.86 0.08
N GLY A 234 17.31 -4.94 -0.54
CA GLY A 234 16.80 -5.14 -1.90
C GLY A 234 17.92 -5.37 -2.92
N TRP A 235 19.00 -4.62 -2.81
CA TRP A 235 20.19 -4.74 -3.65
C TRP A 235 20.89 -6.09 -3.44
N VAL A 236 21.09 -6.51 -2.19
CA VAL A 236 21.67 -7.82 -1.87
C VAL A 236 20.86 -8.96 -2.48
N TYR A 237 19.52 -8.90 -2.40
CA TYR A 237 18.67 -9.92 -3.02
C TYR A 237 18.71 -9.88 -4.54
N LEU A 238 18.77 -8.71 -5.14
CA LEU A 238 18.86 -8.55 -6.59
C LEU A 238 20.14 -9.19 -7.16
N LEU A 239 21.28 -8.97 -6.49
CA LEU A 239 22.55 -9.61 -6.84
C LEU A 239 22.50 -11.13 -6.69
N ARG A 240 21.81 -11.65 -5.67
CA ARG A 240 21.67 -13.10 -5.44
C ARG A 240 20.75 -13.80 -6.43
N GLU A 241 19.70 -13.13 -6.89
CA GLU A 241 18.74 -13.70 -7.86
C GLU A 241 19.16 -13.51 -9.33
N GLN A 242 20.32 -12.89 -9.62
CA GLN A 242 20.82 -12.59 -10.97
C GLN A 242 19.82 -11.83 -11.88
N LEU A 243 18.89 -11.08 -11.27
CA LEU A 243 17.90 -10.30 -12.01
C LEU A 243 18.47 -8.93 -12.37
N HIS A 244 18.51 -8.60 -13.66
CA HIS A 244 18.89 -7.26 -14.11
C HIS A 244 17.66 -6.33 -14.00
N LEU A 245 17.79 -5.20 -13.29
CA LEU A 245 16.72 -4.17 -13.19
C LEU A 245 16.20 -3.72 -14.57
N GLY A 246 17.06 -3.76 -15.59
CA GLY A 246 16.70 -3.46 -16.97
C GLY A 246 15.69 -4.43 -17.60
N GLU A 247 15.74 -5.73 -17.27
CA GLU A 247 14.81 -6.74 -17.81
C GLU A 247 13.39 -6.55 -17.27
N ALA A 248 13.25 -6.13 -16.01
CA ALA A 248 11.96 -5.83 -15.39
C ALA A 248 11.30 -4.56 -15.96
N MET A 249 12.10 -3.59 -16.43
CA MET A 249 11.58 -2.38 -17.06
C MET A 249 11.30 -2.53 -18.57
N HIS A 250 11.99 -3.43 -19.27
CA HIS A 250 11.82 -3.67 -20.72
C HIS A 250 10.71 -4.68 -21.06
N ALA A 251 10.19 -5.43 -20.09
CA ALA A 251 9.00 -6.29 -20.30
C ALA A 251 7.70 -5.51 -20.60
N ARG A 252 7.79 -4.17 -20.68
CA ARG A 252 6.72 -3.23 -21.03
C ARG A 252 6.27 -3.28 -22.49
N ALA A 253 6.85 -4.16 -23.32
CA ALA A 253 6.68 -4.17 -24.79
C ALA A 253 6.03 -5.45 -25.37
N LEU A 254 5.44 -6.31 -24.55
CA LEU A 254 4.67 -7.50 -24.98
C LEU A 254 3.28 -7.50 -24.34
#